data_AF-A0A6I1W803-F1
#
_entry.id   AF-A0A6I1W803-F1
#
_cell.length_a   1.000
_cell.length_b   1.000
_cell.length_c   1.000
_cell.angle_alpha   90.00
_cell.angle_beta   90.00
_cell.angle_gamma   90.00
#
_symmetry.space_group_name_H-M   'P 1'
#
loop_
_entity.id
_entity.type
_entity.pdbx_description
1 polymer ?
#
loop_
_entity_poly.entity_id
_entity_poly.type
_entity_poly.pdbx_seq_one_letter_code
_entity_poly.pdbx_strand_id
1 'polypeptide(L)' 'MKMLRVPLLLMGLLLCSHSFADTAQQNKMTTCNADASAKALKGDERKAFMSNCLKATP' A
#
# COMPACT_ATOMS: atom_id res chain seq x y z
N MET A 1 -14.39 10.99 -29.52
CA MET A 1 -14.24 10.50 -28.13
C MET A 1 -12.79 10.41 -27.61
N LYS A 2 -11.74 10.56 -28.44
CA LYS A 2 -10.34 10.58 -27.95
C LYS A 2 -9.95 11.91 -27.27
N MET A 3 -10.47 13.05 -27.77
CA MET A 3 -10.13 14.39 -27.25
C MET A 3 -10.81 14.76 -25.93
N LEU A 4 -11.87 14.05 -25.52
CA LEU A 4 -12.51 14.26 -24.21
C LEU A 4 -11.78 13.51 -23.06
N ARG A 5 -10.95 12.51 -23.39
CA ARG A 5 -10.16 11.76 -22.40
C ARG A 5 -8.92 12.50 -21.92
N VAL A 6 -8.34 13.37 -22.75
CA VAL A 6 -7.13 14.15 -22.44
C VAL A 6 -7.36 15.14 -21.30
N PRO A 7 -8.39 16.01 -21.30
CA PRO A 7 -8.66 16.92 -20.19
C PRO A 7 -9.09 16.19 -18.91
N LEU A 8 -9.77 15.04 -19.02
CA LEU A 8 -10.17 14.23 -17.86
C LEU A 8 -8.96 13.59 -17.15
N LEU A 9 -7.96 13.10 -17.91
CA LEU A 9 -6.71 12.56 -17.36
C LEU A 9 -5.86 13.65 -16.70
N LEU A 10 -5.77 14.84 -17.29
CA LEU A 10 -5.05 15.99 -16.74
C LEU A 10 -5.66 16.48 -15.41
N MET A 11 -6.99 16.50 -15.30
CA MET A 11 -7.64 16.90 -14.05
C MET A 11 -7.54 15.83 -12.95
N GLY A 12 -7.49 14.55 -13.32
CA GLY A 12 -7.20 13.45 -12.39
C GLY A 12 -5.79 13.53 -11.79
N LEU A 13 -4.80 13.95 -12.58
CA LEU A 13 -3.41 14.07 -12.12
C LEU A 13 -3.21 15.13 -11.02
N LEU A 14 -4.01 16.20 -11.05
CA LEU A 14 -3.94 17.30 -10.07
C LEU A 14 -4.54 16.93 -8.70
N LEU A 15 -5.40 15.91 -8.64
CA LEU A 15 -6.09 15.48 -7.42
C LEU A 15 -5.32 14.39 -6.63
N CYS A 16 -4.33 13.73 -7.25
CA CYS A 16 -3.56 12.65 -6.65
C CYS A 16 -2.46 13.11 -5.66
N SER A 17 -2.22 14.42 -5.53
CA SER A 17 -1.13 15.00 -4.71
C SER A 17 -1.48 15.24 -3.24
N HIS A 18 -2.67 14.83 -2.79
CA HIS A 18 -3.08 14.95 -1.39
C HIS A 18 -2.46 13.83 -0.55
N SER A 19 -1.25 14.06 -0.03
CA SER A 19 -0.62 13.17 0.95
C SER A 19 -1.41 13.20 2.25
N PHE A 20 -2.23 12.17 2.48
CA PHE A 20 -2.83 11.90 3.78
C PHE A 20 -1.74 11.35 4.71
N ALA A 21 -1.66 11.85 5.95
CA ALA A 21 -0.71 11.33 6.93
C ALA A 21 -0.88 9.82 7.10
N ASP A 22 0.24 9.08 7.13
CA ASP A 22 0.21 7.62 7.26
C ASP A 22 -0.46 7.19 8.56
N THR A 23 -1.47 6.34 8.45
CA THR A 23 -2.15 5.79 9.63
C THR A 23 -1.25 4.80 10.36
N ALA A 24 -1.53 4.52 11.63
CA ALA A 24 -0.80 3.51 12.40
C ALA A 24 -0.82 2.13 11.70
N GLN A 25 -1.92 1.81 11.02
CA GLN A 25 -2.07 0.56 10.27
C GLN A 25 -1.20 0.54 8.99
N GLN A 26 -1.02 1.68 8.31
CA GLN A 26 -0.11 1.77 7.16
C GLN A 26 1.36 1.63 7.59
N ASN A 27 1.75 2.31 8.66
CA ASN A 27 3.09 2.15 9.24
C ASN A 27 3.39 0.69 9.61
N LYS A 28 2.42 0.03 10.26
CA LYS A 28 2.52 -1.40 10.61
C LYS A 28 2.65 -2.30 9.38
N MET A 29 1.91 -2.01 8.31
CA MET A 29 2.00 -2.75 7.06
C MET A 29 3.37 -2.62 6.41
N THR A 30 3.97 -1.43 6.44
CA THR A 30 5.35 -1.20 5.97
C THR A 30 6.35 -2.04 6.76
N THR A 31 6.28 -2.02 8.09
CA THR A 31 7.16 -2.84 8.95
C THR A 31 7.01 -4.33 8.67
N CYS A 32 5.78 -4.85 8.62
CA CYS A 32 5.53 -6.26 8.32
C CYS A 32 6.12 -6.66 6.94
N ASN A 33 6.03 -5.79 5.92
CA ASN A 33 6.60 -6.08 4.62
C ASN A 33 8.14 -6.08 4.63
N ALA A 34 8.75 -5.16 5.37
CA ALA A 34 10.20 -5.13 5.55
C ALA A 34 10.69 -6.41 6.23
N ASP A 35 10.05 -6.83 7.31
CA ASP A 35 10.40 -8.05 8.05
C ASP A 35 10.23 -9.31 7.20
N ALA A 36 9.12 -9.41 6.47
CA ALA A 36 8.89 -10.54 5.56
C ALA A 36 9.98 -10.65 4.49
N SER A 37 10.45 -9.50 3.97
CA SER A 37 11.50 -9.43 2.96
C SER A 37 12.87 -9.74 3.55
N ALA A 38 13.18 -9.23 4.74
CA ALA A 38 14.42 -9.53 5.46
C ALA A 38 14.52 -11.02 5.82
N LYS A 39 13.39 -11.66 6.11
CA LYS A 39 13.26 -13.11 6.33
C LYS A 39 13.20 -13.92 5.03
N ALA A 40 13.27 -13.28 3.88
CA ALA A 40 13.15 -13.89 2.55
C ALA A 40 11.89 -14.76 2.37
N LEU A 41 10.81 -14.46 3.10
CA LEU A 41 9.57 -15.23 3.05
C LEU A 41 8.88 -15.07 1.70
N LYS A 42 8.42 -16.19 1.15
CA LYS A 42 7.73 -16.26 -0.15
C LYS A 42 6.47 -17.11 -0.06
N GLY A 43 5.61 -17.01 -1.07
CA GLY A 43 4.41 -17.83 -1.18
C GLY A 43 3.55 -17.80 0.08
N ASP A 44 3.16 -18.97 0.55
CA ASP A 44 2.25 -19.11 1.67
C ASP A 44 2.88 -18.72 3.01
N GLU A 45 4.21 -18.86 3.15
CA GLU A 45 4.93 -18.43 4.36
C GLU A 45 4.84 -16.92 4.56
N ARG A 46 4.99 -16.14 3.48
CA ARG A 46 4.80 -14.68 3.53
C ARG A 46 3.38 -14.31 3.90
N LYS A 47 2.38 -15.01 3.34
CA LYS A 47 0.96 -14.73 3.63
C LYS A 47 0.62 -15.01 5.09
N ALA A 48 1.08 -16.15 5.61
CA ALA A 48 0.88 -16.52 7.01
C ALA A 48 1.55 -15.51 7.95
N PHE A 49 2.81 -15.14 7.66
CA PHE A 49 3.51 -14.11 8.40
C PHE A 49 2.78 -12.77 8.35
N MET A 50 2.34 -12.32 7.18
CA MET A 50 1.65 -11.04 7.02
C MET A 50 0.33 -11.03 7.78
N SER A 51 -0.46 -12.10 7.69
CA SER A 51 -1.70 -12.25 8.45
C SER A 51 -1.44 -12.13 9.95
N ASN A 52 -0.43 -12.84 10.47
CA ASN A 52 -0.12 -12.80 11.90
C ASN A 52 0.42 -11.43 12.33
N CYS A 53 1.32 -10.85 11.53
CA CYS A 53 1.89 -9.53 11.78
C CYS A 53 0.81 -8.45 11.77
N LEU A 54 -0.16 -8.51 10.85
CA LEU A 54 -1.22 -7.53 10.71
C LEU A 54 -2.39 -7.72 11.69
N LYS A 55 -2.62 -8.94 12.19
CA LYS A 55 -3.70 -9.24 13.16
C LYS A 55 -3.50 -8.64 14.54
N ALA A 56 -2.29 -8.23 14.91
CA ALA A 56 -2.10 -7.43 16.12
C ALA A 56 -2.82 -6.09 15.94
N THR A 57 -4.00 -5.94 16.52
CA THR A 57 -4.69 -4.65 16.63
C THR A 57 -3.75 -3.65 17.32
N PRO A 58 -3.67 -2.38 16.89
CA PRO A 58 -2.91 -1.36 17.62
C PRO A 58 -3.32 -1.29 19.09
#